data_AF-A0A8T4FHM9-F1
#
_entry.id   AF-A0A8T4FHM9-F1
#
_cell.length_a   1.000
_cell.length_b   1.000
_cell.length_c   1.000
_cell.angle_alpha   90.00
_cell.angle_beta   90.00
_cell.angle_gamma   90.00
#
_symmetry.space_group_name_H-M   'P 1'
#
loop_
_entity.id
_entity.type
_entity.pdbx_description
1 polymer ?
#
loop_
_entity_poly.entity_id
_entity_poly.type
_entity_poly.pdbx_seq_one_letter_code
_entity_poly.pdbx_strand_id
1 'polypeptide(L)'
;GRPQIEFTSHQHCGAATYVFVNDDGTMTPVNKMIDVDKFFEVVTQLANKLDDNNADRKTLNKYVALVEGLKGFRTSLKGASDDTYSSKFWKMLYQALVKHDFAALKEFHWNALFIGTMHFMDNYNYDVNRVKRCCIHYATPDLKLIPFCTYNSGHVFREEVWKKHSKPMVKQDELASLD
;
A
#
# COMPACT_ATOMS: atom_id res chain seq x y z
N GLY A 1 -8.13 -7.63 15.77
CA GLY A 1 -7.72 -6.25 16.10
C GLY A 1 -8.95 -5.44 16.44
N ARG A 2 -8.83 -4.12 16.64
CA ARG A 2 -9.99 -3.21 16.61
C ARG A 2 -10.23 -2.78 15.15
N PRO A 3 -11.48 -2.64 14.67
CA PRO A 3 -11.77 -2.14 13.33
C PRO A 3 -11.04 -0.83 13.06
N GLN A 4 -10.47 -0.67 11.86
CA GLN A 4 -9.79 0.55 11.40
C GLN A 4 -10.63 1.22 10.31
N ILE A 5 -10.42 2.51 10.09
CA ILE A 5 -11.06 3.21 8.97
C ILE A 5 -10.42 2.70 7.67
N GLU A 6 -11.27 2.22 6.75
CA GLU A 6 -10.84 1.73 5.45
C GLU A 6 -11.11 2.78 4.37
N PHE A 7 -10.06 3.33 3.79
CA PHE A 7 -10.16 4.21 2.62
C PHE A 7 -9.92 3.40 1.36
N THR A 8 -10.97 3.04 0.63
CA THR A 8 -10.83 2.38 -0.68
C THR A 8 -10.75 3.42 -1.79
N SER A 9 -9.66 3.42 -2.55
CA SER A 9 -9.55 4.23 -3.76
C SER A 9 -10.33 3.61 -4.92
N HIS A 10 -10.59 4.40 -5.96
CA HIS A 10 -11.01 3.85 -7.26
C HIS A 10 -9.92 2.93 -7.84
N GLN A 11 -10.30 1.81 -8.47
CA GLN A 11 -9.35 0.83 -9.02
C GLN A 11 -8.46 1.40 -10.13
N HIS A 12 -8.92 2.43 -10.84
CA HIS A 12 -8.13 3.15 -11.85
C HIS A 12 -7.31 4.31 -11.28
N CYS A 13 -7.23 4.47 -9.95
CA CYS A 13 -6.45 5.57 -9.36
C CYS A 13 -4.95 5.38 -9.52
N GLY A 14 -4.49 4.14 -9.37
CA GLY A 14 -3.11 3.76 -9.48
C GLY A 14 -2.94 2.29 -9.19
N ALA A 15 -1.76 1.78 -9.48
CA ALA A 15 -1.34 0.43 -9.13
C ALA A 15 0.01 0.49 -8.42
N ALA A 16 0.29 -0.50 -7.60
CA ALA A 16 1.56 -0.61 -6.90
C ALA A 16 2.05 -2.05 -6.92
N THR A 17 3.35 -2.22 -6.96
CA THR A 17 4.02 -3.51 -6.83
C THR A 17 5.37 -3.34 -6.15
N TYR A 18 5.99 -4.47 -5.80
CA TYR A 18 7.32 -4.51 -5.19
C TYR A 18 8.28 -5.35 -6.04
N VAL A 19 9.52 -4.89 -6.06
CA VAL A 19 10.66 -5.65 -6.58
C VAL A 19 11.73 -5.66 -5.51
N PHE A 20 12.40 -6.79 -5.34
CA PHE A 20 13.44 -6.96 -4.32
C PHE A 20 14.81 -6.97 -4.97
N VAL A 21 15.71 -6.13 -4.46
CA VAL A 21 17.11 -6.07 -4.88
C VAL A 21 17.88 -7.11 -4.07
N ASN A 22 18.55 -8.01 -4.78
CA ASN A 22 19.30 -9.10 -4.20
C ASN A 22 20.77 -8.71 -3.95
N ASP A 23 21.45 -9.49 -3.12
CA ASP A 23 22.85 -9.25 -2.74
C ASP A 23 23.80 -9.31 -3.95
N ASP A 24 23.41 -10.02 -5.02
CA ASP A 24 24.12 -10.12 -6.30
C ASP A 24 23.76 -9.00 -7.31
N GLY A 25 22.91 -8.04 -6.90
CA GLY A 25 22.42 -6.95 -7.73
C GLY A 25 21.25 -7.31 -8.65
N THR A 26 20.77 -8.56 -8.65
CA THR A 26 19.59 -8.95 -9.43
C THR A 26 18.29 -8.44 -8.80
N MET A 27 17.23 -8.33 -9.60
CA MET A 27 15.93 -7.83 -9.16
C MET A 27 14.86 -8.91 -9.32
N THR A 28 14.17 -9.26 -8.22
CA THR A 28 13.11 -10.27 -8.23
C THR A 28 11.75 -9.64 -7.90
N PRO A 29 10.75 -9.68 -8.81
CA PRO A 29 9.45 -9.11 -8.54
C PRO A 29 8.64 -9.97 -7.56
N VAL A 30 7.79 -9.34 -6.75
CA VAL A 30 7.06 -10.01 -5.66
C VAL A 30 6.22 -11.20 -6.15
N ASN A 31 5.64 -11.12 -7.35
CA ASN A 31 4.82 -12.18 -7.95
C ASN A 31 5.61 -13.43 -8.40
N LYS A 32 6.95 -13.38 -8.37
CA LYS A 32 7.82 -14.56 -8.54
C LYS A 32 8.12 -15.26 -7.21
N MET A 33 8.07 -14.53 -6.10
CA MET A 33 8.26 -15.08 -4.75
C MET A 33 6.96 -15.68 -4.21
N ILE A 34 5.83 -15.03 -4.47
CA ILE A 34 4.52 -15.45 -3.98
C ILE A 34 3.49 -15.57 -5.10
N ASP A 35 2.60 -16.53 -4.95
CA ASP A 35 1.31 -16.60 -5.60
C ASP A 35 0.37 -15.62 -4.89
N VAL A 36 0.23 -14.43 -5.48
CA VAL A 36 -0.48 -13.29 -4.89
C VAL A 36 -1.96 -13.63 -4.65
N ASP A 37 -2.60 -14.34 -5.57
CA ASP A 37 -4.02 -14.69 -5.46
C ASP A 37 -4.25 -15.66 -4.31
N LYS A 38 -3.45 -16.74 -4.23
CA LYS A 38 -3.50 -17.67 -3.09
C LYS A 38 -3.14 -17.00 -1.77
N PHE A 39 -2.19 -16.07 -1.78
CA PHE A 39 -1.82 -15.31 -0.60
C PHE A 39 -3.02 -14.52 -0.05
N PHE A 40 -3.74 -13.78 -0.91
CA PHE A 40 -4.93 -13.03 -0.49
C PHE A 40 -6.11 -13.93 -0.11
N GLU A 41 -6.25 -15.10 -0.75
CA GLU A 41 -7.22 -16.11 -0.33
C GLU A 41 -6.96 -16.55 1.12
N VAL A 42 -5.71 -16.87 1.45
CA VAL A 42 -5.30 -17.24 2.82
C VAL A 42 -5.56 -16.09 3.80
N VAL A 43 -5.19 -14.86 3.45
CA VAL A 43 -5.46 -13.68 4.31
C VAL A 43 -6.96 -13.51 4.57
N THR A 44 -7.80 -13.68 3.54
CA THR A 44 -9.26 -13.54 3.65
C THR A 44 -9.85 -14.65 4.53
N GLN A 45 -9.41 -15.89 4.36
CA GLN A 45 -9.83 -17.01 5.21
C GLN A 45 -9.44 -16.78 6.69
N LEU A 46 -8.25 -16.24 6.94
CA LEU A 46 -7.81 -15.88 8.29
C LEU A 46 -8.64 -14.76 8.89
N ALA A 47 -8.91 -13.70 8.13
CA ALA A 47 -9.75 -12.59 8.57
C ALA A 47 -11.14 -13.08 8.99
N ASN A 48 -11.80 -13.88 8.14
CA ASN A 48 -13.13 -14.43 8.40
C ASN A 48 -13.16 -15.33 9.65
N LYS A 49 -12.12 -16.12 9.90
CA LYS A 49 -12.03 -16.97 11.10
C LYS A 49 -11.78 -16.17 12.38
N LEU A 50 -11.11 -15.02 12.27
CA LEU A 50 -10.85 -14.13 13.40
C LEU A 50 -12.01 -13.18 13.70
N ASP A 51 -12.93 -13.00 12.75
CA ASP A 51 -14.13 -12.15 12.87
C ASP A 51 -15.33 -12.86 13.55
N ASP A 52 -15.14 -14.11 14.00
CA ASP A 52 -16.17 -14.84 14.76
C ASP A 52 -16.43 -14.14 16.11
N ASN A 53 -17.66 -13.63 16.29
CA ASN A 53 -18.09 -12.86 17.46
C ASN A 53 -18.24 -13.70 18.74
N ASN A 54 -18.05 -15.01 18.66
CA ASN A 54 -18.22 -15.89 19.80
C ASN A 54 -16.98 -15.89 20.72
N ALA A 55 -17.09 -15.22 21.88
CA ALA A 55 -15.97 -14.96 22.79
C ALA A 55 -15.26 -16.23 23.29
N ASP A 56 -16.01 -17.31 23.53
CA ASP A 56 -15.47 -18.58 24.05
C ASP A 56 -14.62 -19.34 23.03
N ARG A 57 -14.89 -19.14 21.73
CA ARG A 57 -14.12 -19.76 20.63
C ARG A 57 -13.00 -18.89 20.10
N LYS A 58 -12.92 -17.62 20.52
CA LYS A 58 -11.97 -16.64 20.00
C LYS A 58 -10.50 -17.07 20.14
N THR A 59 -10.14 -17.66 21.27
CA THR A 59 -8.77 -18.15 21.51
C THR A 59 -8.46 -19.37 20.64
N LEU A 60 -9.38 -20.34 20.56
CA LEU A 60 -9.27 -21.52 19.70
C LEU A 60 -9.17 -21.14 18.22
N ASN A 61 -10.07 -20.27 17.75
CA ASN A 61 -10.09 -19.75 16.39
C ASN A 61 -8.80 -19.01 16.06
N LYS A 62 -8.19 -18.29 17.02
CA LYS A 62 -6.89 -17.64 16.83
C LYS A 62 -5.75 -18.63 16.58
N TYR A 63 -5.67 -19.72 17.36
CA TYR A 63 -4.64 -20.75 17.16
C TYR A 63 -4.85 -21.54 15.88
N VAL A 64 -6.10 -21.92 15.57
CA VAL A 64 -6.46 -22.60 14.32
C VAL A 64 -6.13 -21.71 13.12
N ALA A 65 -6.52 -20.44 13.17
CA ALA A 65 -6.17 -19.46 12.15
C ALA A 65 -4.64 -19.33 12.02
N LEU A 66 -3.87 -19.25 13.11
CA LEU A 66 -2.41 -19.18 13.01
C LEU A 66 -1.83 -20.42 12.29
N VAL A 67 -2.25 -21.64 12.68
CA VAL A 67 -1.74 -22.89 12.10
C VAL A 67 -2.10 -23.02 10.62
N GLU A 68 -3.36 -22.78 10.26
CA GLU A 68 -3.81 -22.84 8.87
C GLU A 68 -3.22 -21.72 8.03
N GLY A 69 -3.08 -20.52 8.60
CA GLY A 69 -2.45 -19.38 7.96
C GLY A 69 -1.01 -19.69 7.61
N LEU A 70 -0.24 -20.27 8.54
CA LEU A 70 1.12 -20.72 8.26
C LEU A 70 1.16 -21.78 7.15
N LYS A 71 0.24 -22.76 7.16
CA LYS A 71 0.15 -23.75 6.08
C LYS A 71 -0.18 -23.12 4.73
N GLY A 72 -1.22 -22.28 4.70
CA GLY A 72 -1.68 -21.59 3.50
C GLY A 72 -0.62 -20.65 2.93
N PHE A 73 0.05 -19.88 3.78
CA PHE A 73 1.16 -19.03 3.35
C PHE A 73 2.33 -19.85 2.79
N ARG A 74 2.67 -20.98 3.41
CA ARG A 74 3.70 -21.89 2.85
C ARG A 74 3.30 -22.43 1.48
N THR A 75 2.02 -22.73 1.25
CA THR A 75 1.49 -23.16 -0.06
C THR A 75 1.42 -22.01 -1.08
N SER A 76 1.27 -20.77 -0.62
CA SER A 76 1.27 -19.58 -1.49
C SER A 76 2.66 -19.23 -2.02
N LEU A 77 3.74 -19.76 -1.46
CA LEU A 77 5.09 -19.54 -1.97
C LEU A 77 5.33 -20.33 -3.24
N LYS A 78 5.76 -19.66 -4.31
CA LYS A 78 6.14 -20.33 -5.56
C LYS A 78 7.48 -21.04 -5.37
N GLY A 79 7.56 -22.30 -5.81
CA GLY A 79 8.82 -23.06 -5.83
C GLY A 79 9.40 -23.35 -4.45
N ALA A 80 8.58 -23.83 -3.50
CA ALA A 80 8.96 -24.12 -2.11
C ALA A 80 10.06 -25.19 -1.90
N SER A 81 10.86 -25.50 -2.92
CA SER A 81 11.94 -26.47 -2.85
C SER A 81 13.31 -26.04 -3.42
N ASP A 82 13.53 -24.86 -4.01
CA ASP A 82 14.90 -24.47 -4.43
C ASP A 82 15.22 -22.97 -4.58
N ASP A 83 14.24 -22.05 -4.56
CA ASP A 83 14.53 -20.63 -4.75
C ASP A 83 14.86 -19.92 -3.42
N THR A 84 16.10 -19.41 -3.31
CA THR A 84 16.61 -18.59 -2.18
C THR A 84 15.65 -17.47 -1.76
N TYR A 85 14.87 -16.93 -2.70
CA TYR A 85 13.99 -15.78 -2.49
C TYR A 85 12.70 -16.12 -1.73
N SER A 86 12.02 -17.20 -2.11
CA SER A 86 10.78 -17.66 -1.44
C SER A 86 11.05 -18.09 0.01
N SER A 87 12.23 -18.66 0.28
CA SER A 87 12.62 -19.03 1.65
C SER A 87 12.93 -17.82 2.55
N LYS A 88 13.58 -16.77 2.02
CA LYS A 88 13.78 -15.49 2.73
C LYS A 88 12.43 -14.84 3.09
N PHE A 89 11.48 -14.79 2.13
CA PHE A 89 10.14 -14.26 2.37
C PHE A 89 9.36 -15.07 3.43
N TRP A 90 9.43 -16.41 3.38
CA TRP A 90 8.81 -17.28 4.39
C TRP A 90 9.35 -17.03 5.80
N LYS A 91 10.68 -16.92 5.94
CA LYS A 91 11.34 -16.69 7.22
C LYS A 91 10.86 -15.38 7.86
N MET A 92 10.71 -14.33 7.04
CA MET A 92 10.13 -13.06 7.48
C MET A 92 8.68 -13.22 7.93
N LEU A 93 7.79 -13.81 7.11
CA LEU A 93 6.40 -14.03 7.48
C LEU A 93 6.27 -14.81 8.79
N TYR A 94 7.10 -15.84 8.96
CA TYR A 94 7.14 -16.62 10.19
C TYR A 94 7.59 -15.78 11.39
N GLN A 95 8.65 -14.98 11.26
CA GLN A 95 9.10 -14.06 12.32
C GLN A 95 8.01 -13.04 12.70
N ALA A 96 7.31 -12.50 11.71
CA ALA A 96 6.23 -11.53 11.91
C ALA A 96 5.02 -12.14 12.63
N LEU A 97 4.52 -13.28 12.13
CA LEU A 97 3.28 -13.88 12.58
C LEU A 97 3.43 -14.68 13.88
N VAL A 98 4.55 -15.38 14.04
CA VAL A 98 4.79 -16.28 15.19
C VAL A 98 5.61 -15.62 16.27
N LYS A 99 6.71 -14.94 15.91
CA LYS A 99 7.58 -14.28 16.91
C LYS A 99 7.10 -12.88 17.30
N HIS A 100 6.11 -12.33 16.57
CA HIS A 100 5.69 -10.94 16.72
C HIS A 100 6.86 -9.95 16.59
N ASP A 101 7.89 -10.35 15.84
CA ASP A 101 9.13 -9.59 15.68
C ASP A 101 9.03 -8.75 14.40
N PHE A 102 8.52 -7.54 14.56
CA PHE A 102 8.40 -6.59 13.44
C PHE A 102 9.74 -5.97 13.02
N ALA A 103 10.81 -6.11 13.82
CA ALA A 103 12.14 -5.64 13.44
C ALA A 103 12.69 -6.46 12.26
N ALA A 104 12.34 -7.74 12.17
CA ALA A 104 12.68 -8.60 11.03
C ALA A 104 12.07 -8.13 9.70
N LEU A 105 10.91 -7.41 9.71
CA LEU A 105 10.37 -6.82 8.49
C LEU A 105 11.24 -5.68 7.95
N LYS A 106 11.98 -4.99 8.83
CA LYS A 106 12.81 -3.84 8.44
C LYS A 106 13.90 -4.25 7.46
N GLU A 107 14.56 -5.38 7.72
CA GLU A 107 15.65 -5.90 6.88
C GLU A 107 15.13 -6.27 5.47
N PHE A 108 13.93 -6.85 5.40
CA PHE A 108 13.27 -7.13 4.13
C PHE A 108 12.84 -5.86 3.38
N HIS A 109 12.30 -4.87 4.10
CA HIS A 109 11.91 -3.59 3.50
C HIS A 109 13.10 -2.82 2.95
N TRP A 110 14.30 -3.00 3.52
CA TRP A 110 15.51 -2.33 3.06
C TRP A 110 15.85 -2.67 1.60
N ASN A 111 15.56 -3.91 1.20
CA ASN A 111 15.78 -4.38 -0.16
C ASN A 111 14.52 -4.33 -1.02
N ALA A 112 13.41 -3.83 -0.49
CA ALA A 112 12.13 -3.71 -1.19
C ALA A 112 12.02 -2.37 -1.92
N LEU A 113 12.09 -2.40 -3.26
CA LEU A 113 11.78 -1.26 -4.09
C LEU A 113 10.27 -1.23 -4.39
N PHE A 114 9.60 -0.21 -3.87
CA PHE A 114 8.21 0.09 -4.22
C PHE A 114 8.12 0.72 -5.62
N ILE A 115 7.32 0.14 -6.50
CA ILE A 115 7.01 0.67 -7.82
C ILE A 115 5.53 1.03 -7.84
N GLY A 116 5.26 2.33 -7.79
CA GLY A 116 3.91 2.89 -7.89
C GLY A 116 3.67 3.52 -9.26
N THR A 117 2.50 3.28 -9.83
CA THR A 117 2.00 4.00 -11.00
C THR A 117 0.71 4.74 -10.62
N MET A 118 0.59 5.97 -11.10
CA MET A 118 -0.59 6.79 -10.89
C MET A 118 -1.09 7.25 -12.25
N HIS A 119 -2.37 7.02 -12.53
CA HIS A 119 -2.99 7.53 -13.74
C HIS A 119 -3.38 8.99 -13.48
N PHE A 120 -2.70 9.99 -14.02
CA PHE A 120 -3.19 11.37 -13.89
C PHE A 120 -4.29 11.62 -14.93
N MET A 121 -5.40 12.24 -14.51
CA MET A 121 -6.51 12.57 -15.42
C MET A 121 -6.28 13.90 -16.11
N ASP A 122 -6.82 14.03 -17.30
CA ASP A 122 -6.86 15.22 -18.15
C ASP A 122 -8.30 15.46 -18.67
N ASN A 123 -8.47 16.45 -19.54
CA ASN A 123 -9.79 16.84 -20.06
C ASN A 123 -10.48 15.76 -20.92
N TYR A 124 -9.74 14.77 -21.45
CA TYR A 124 -10.26 13.72 -22.31
C TYR A 124 -10.58 12.41 -21.57
N ASN A 125 -10.04 12.21 -20.37
CA ASN A 125 -10.24 10.99 -19.58
C ASN A 125 -10.69 11.25 -18.13
N TYR A 126 -11.26 12.43 -17.86
CA TYR A 126 -11.72 12.81 -16.54
C TYR A 126 -12.91 11.97 -16.06
N ASP A 127 -12.72 11.20 -14.98
CA ASP A 127 -13.73 10.33 -14.40
C ASP A 127 -14.21 10.83 -13.03
N VAL A 128 -15.48 11.24 -12.97
CA VAL A 128 -16.12 11.72 -11.74
C VAL A 128 -16.27 10.61 -10.69
N ASN A 129 -16.41 9.34 -11.08
CA ASN A 129 -16.46 8.23 -10.12
C ASN A 129 -15.13 8.07 -9.40
N ARG A 130 -14.02 8.30 -10.10
CA ARG A 130 -12.70 8.33 -9.50
C ARG A 130 -12.52 9.51 -8.53
N VAL A 131 -13.03 10.69 -8.87
CA VAL A 131 -13.02 11.86 -7.96
C VAL A 131 -13.77 11.55 -6.66
N LYS A 132 -14.97 10.94 -6.76
CA LYS A 132 -15.79 10.57 -5.59
C LYS A 132 -15.12 9.56 -4.65
N ARG A 133 -14.17 8.78 -5.16
CA ARG A 133 -13.40 7.76 -4.41
C ARG A 133 -11.91 8.12 -4.33
N CYS A 134 -11.57 9.41 -4.37
CA CYS A 134 -10.19 9.85 -4.19
C CYS A 134 -9.78 9.68 -2.72
N CYS A 135 -8.63 9.07 -2.47
CA CYS A 135 -8.09 8.91 -1.11
C CYS A 135 -7.09 10.02 -0.73
N ILE A 136 -6.72 10.88 -1.68
CA ILE A 136 -5.77 11.98 -1.47
C ILE A 136 -6.53 13.30 -1.56
N HIS A 137 -6.42 14.13 -0.53
CA HIS A 137 -7.13 15.40 -0.44
C HIS A 137 -6.16 16.52 -0.07
N TYR A 138 -6.40 17.71 -0.62
CA TYR A 138 -5.75 18.94 -0.21
C TYR A 138 -6.64 19.64 0.81
N ALA A 139 -6.08 19.93 1.98
CA ALA A 139 -6.68 20.86 2.92
C ALA A 139 -6.33 22.29 2.51
N THR A 140 -7.33 23.16 2.35
CA THR A 140 -7.13 24.56 1.99
C THR A 140 -7.23 25.47 3.22
N PRO A 141 -6.67 26.70 3.18
CA PRO A 141 -6.77 27.65 4.29
C PRO A 141 -8.21 28.07 4.64
N ASP A 142 -9.14 27.95 3.69
CA ASP A 142 -10.58 28.17 3.93
C ASP A 142 -11.33 26.92 4.42
N LEU A 143 -10.59 25.96 5.02
CA LEU A 143 -11.10 24.77 5.70
C LEU A 143 -11.88 23.82 4.79
N LYS A 144 -11.53 23.76 3.50
CA LYS A 144 -12.08 22.77 2.56
C LYS A 144 -11.12 21.61 2.37
N LEU A 145 -11.68 20.43 2.17
CA LEU A 145 -10.96 19.26 1.67
C LEU A 145 -11.33 19.06 0.21
N ILE A 146 -10.34 19.22 -0.67
CA ILE A 146 -10.53 19.11 -2.11
C ILE A 146 -9.82 17.84 -2.59
N PRO A 147 -10.51 16.89 -3.27
CA PRO A 147 -9.89 15.72 -3.86
C PRO A 147 -8.71 16.08 -4.78
N PHE A 148 -7.65 15.28 -4.75
CA PHE A 148 -6.43 15.51 -5.55
C PHE A 148 -6.75 15.73 -7.02
N CYS A 149 -7.67 14.92 -7.56
CA CYS A 149 -8.07 14.96 -8.95
C CYS A 149 -8.72 16.28 -9.33
N THR A 150 -9.67 16.79 -8.55
CA THR A 150 -10.31 18.10 -8.80
C THR A 150 -9.39 19.29 -8.49
N TYR A 151 -8.42 19.10 -7.59
CA TYR A 151 -7.46 20.14 -7.27
C TYR A 151 -6.49 20.38 -8.44
N ASN A 152 -5.97 19.31 -9.04
CA ASN A 152 -4.93 19.39 -10.08
C ASN A 152 -5.43 19.22 -11.52
N SER A 153 -6.59 18.60 -11.73
CA SER A 153 -7.16 18.27 -13.04
C SER A 153 -8.65 18.63 -13.11
N GLY A 154 -9.23 18.61 -14.32
CA GLY A 154 -10.64 18.91 -14.54
C GLY A 154 -10.99 20.35 -14.19
N HIS A 155 -11.61 20.58 -13.02
CA HIS A 155 -11.94 21.92 -12.54
C HIS A 155 -10.71 22.73 -12.08
N VAL A 156 -9.60 22.05 -11.73
CA VAL A 156 -8.31 22.68 -11.35
C VAL A 156 -8.47 23.76 -10.26
N PHE A 157 -9.08 23.42 -9.13
CA PHE A 157 -9.28 24.35 -8.00
C PHE A 157 -7.99 24.93 -7.43
N ARG A 158 -6.83 24.33 -7.73
CA ARG A 158 -5.51 24.81 -7.33
C ARG A 158 -5.30 26.28 -7.66
N GLU A 159 -5.67 26.73 -8.86
CA GLU A 159 -5.42 28.12 -9.25
C GLU A 159 -6.27 29.12 -8.47
N GLU A 160 -7.53 28.78 -8.20
CA GLU A 160 -8.43 29.62 -7.39
C GLU A 160 -7.92 29.73 -5.96
N VAL A 161 -7.53 28.59 -5.37
CA VAL A 161 -6.95 28.53 -4.02
C VAL A 161 -5.66 29.34 -3.96
N TRP A 162 -4.77 29.19 -4.94
CA TRP A 162 -3.52 29.94 -5.00
C TRP A 162 -3.76 31.44 -5.15
N LYS A 163 -4.61 31.89 -6.08
CA LYS A 163 -4.90 33.32 -6.26
C LYS A 163 -5.50 33.96 -5.00
N LYS A 164 -6.35 33.22 -4.27
CA LYS A 164 -6.99 33.70 -3.05
C LYS A 164 -6.04 33.79 -1.85
N HIS A 165 -5.07 32.89 -1.77
CA HIS A 165 -4.23 32.72 -0.58
C HIS A 165 -2.74 33.01 -0.81
N SER A 166 -2.34 33.37 -2.03
CA SER A 166 -0.95 33.74 -2.32
C SER A 166 -0.55 34.97 -1.52
N LYS A 167 0.71 34.96 -1.10
CA LYS A 167 1.37 36.13 -0.53
C LYS A 167 2.51 36.52 -1.46
N PRO A 168 2.79 37.82 -1.63
CA PRO A 168 3.97 38.26 -2.38
C PRO A 168 5.23 37.59 -1.80
N MET A 169 6.12 37.11 -2.68
CA MET A 169 7.41 36.62 -2.23
C MET A 169 8.23 37.80 -1.67
N VAL A 170 8.68 37.68 -0.43
CA VAL A 170 9.42 38.76 0.27
C VAL A 170 10.93 38.70 -0.01
N LYS A 171 11.43 37.58 -0.56
CA LYS A 171 12.80 37.46 -1.07
C LYS A 171 12.79 36.71 -2.39
N GLN A 172 13.55 37.24 -3.35
CA GLN A 172 13.95 36.54 -4.56
C GLN A 172 14.95 35.45 -4.14
N ASP A 173 14.75 34.24 -4.66
CA ASP A 173 15.63 33.10 -4.39
C ASP A 173 17.08 33.48 -4.76
N GLU A 174 18.02 33.35 -3.81
CA GLU A 174 19.45 33.64 -4.05
C GLU A 174 20.02 32.71 -5.13
N LEU A 175 19.35 31.60 -5.43
CA LEU A 175 19.68 30.68 -6.53
C LEU A 175 19.17 31.17 -7.90
N ALA A 176 18.20 32.08 -7.96
CA ALA A 176 17.70 32.62 -9.23
C ALA A 176 18.68 33.58 -9.92
N SER A 177 19.75 33.98 -9.24
CA SER A 177 20.85 34.80 -9.78
C SER A 177 22.08 34.00 -10.21
N LEU A 178 22.00 32.66 -10.22
CA LEU A 178 23.11 31.77 -10.60
C LEU A 178 23.07 31.30 -12.06
N ASP A 179 22.15 31.83 -12.87
CA ASP A 179 22.11 31.64 -14.33
C ASP A 179 22.84 32.77 -15.08
#